data_AF-A0A8J4FVC2-F1
#
_entry.id   AF-A0A8J4FVC2-F1
#
_cell.length_a   1.000
_cell.length_b   1.000
_cell.length_c   1.000
_cell.angle_alpha   90.00
_cell.angle_beta   90.00
_cell.angle_gamma   90.00
#
_symmetry.space_group_name_H-M   'P 1'
#
loop_
_entity.id
_entity.type
_entity.pdbx_description
1 polymer ?
#
loop_
_entity_poly.entity_id
_entity_poly.type
_entity_poly.pdbx_seq_one_letter_code
_entity_poly.pdbx_strand_id
1 'polypeptide(L)'
;MDDILGSLRAALQPFLKVTNLTDLYSAYTTIPTEYALVGHCLFLAALAPEFKHRFLVHFWITFLAGFGGGVITSILMMDPVKAPISILANNSLGVTWFICWWLMVYSPFNVVGRIHSLPPVKLITKLCLTFLRANLIINRVELAVVLFPGVIAAPLILGTLAGSGGKLLVDAIRYHWDGLRGPAEASVPTFVWRSAALAAGGYWVACKYTSLLTSQEAAAVVITVLLIHSVLSDLFGSDVTDFTYPLAKIAHALSLVPMPTETAVPAASKAAKKSSQPLVKPAKQQAPAPAVGGNPKASQQPQPSTSTVSSQSKTGALETAPVKPAASGKNVVVKVESSNVRNGKKQESKKTK
;
A
#
# COMPACT_ATOMS: atom_id res chain seq x y z
N MET A 1 -34.94 2.25 -9.62
CA MET A 1 -34.01 1.11 -9.78
C MET A 1 -33.51 1.01 -11.21
N ASP A 2 -34.33 1.34 -12.20
CA ASP A 2 -33.97 1.28 -13.63
C ASP A 2 -32.79 2.19 -14.02
N ASP A 3 -32.66 3.37 -13.41
CA ASP A 3 -31.50 4.25 -13.64
C ASP A 3 -30.17 3.64 -13.18
N ILE A 4 -30.18 2.88 -12.08
CA ILE A 4 -28.99 2.22 -11.54
C ILE A 4 -28.58 1.07 -12.46
N LEU A 5 -29.55 0.27 -12.91
CA LEU A 5 -29.28 -0.82 -13.85
C LEU A 5 -28.83 -0.29 -15.22
N GLY A 6 -29.40 0.83 -15.68
CA GLY A 6 -28.98 1.52 -16.89
C GLY A 6 -27.55 2.04 -16.80
N SER A 7 -27.20 2.68 -15.70
CA SER A 7 -25.84 3.18 -15.43
C SER A 7 -24.83 2.03 -15.31
N LEU A 8 -25.18 0.95 -14.61
CA LEU A 8 -24.35 -0.25 -14.49
C LEU A 8 -24.13 -0.91 -15.86
N ARG A 9 -25.18 -1.04 -16.67
CA ARG A 9 -25.09 -1.59 -18.02
C ARG A 9 -24.22 -0.72 -18.92
N ALA A 10 -24.37 0.60 -18.84
CA ALA A 10 -23.52 1.54 -19.57
C ALA A 10 -22.05 1.43 -19.14
N ALA A 11 -21.78 1.23 -17.85
CA ALA A 11 -20.43 1.02 -17.34
C ALA A 11 -19.83 -0.34 -17.77
N LEU A 12 -20.66 -1.37 -18.00
CA LEU A 12 -20.23 -2.70 -18.44
C LEU A 12 -20.13 -2.85 -19.96
N GLN A 13 -20.80 -2.00 -20.74
CA GLN A 13 -20.77 -2.03 -22.22
C GLN A 13 -19.35 -2.10 -22.81
N PRO A 14 -18.34 -1.36 -22.31
CA PRO A 14 -16.97 -1.47 -22.81
C PRO A 14 -16.37 -2.87 -22.65
N PHE A 15 -16.64 -3.54 -21.52
CA PHE A 15 -16.13 -4.89 -21.23
C PHE A 15 -16.82 -5.97 -22.08
N LEU A 16 -18.07 -5.76 -22.46
CA LEU A 16 -18.83 -6.71 -23.28
C LEU A 16 -18.44 -6.68 -24.78
N LYS A 17 -17.78 -5.60 -25.23
CA LYS A 17 -17.34 -5.41 -26.62
C LYS A 17 -15.85 -5.69 -26.83
N VAL A 18 -15.18 -6.28 -25.85
CA VAL A 18 -13.74 -6.58 -25.94
C VAL A 18 -13.52 -7.65 -27.01
N THR A 19 -12.92 -7.25 -28.13
CA THR A 19 -12.51 -8.18 -29.20
C THR A 19 -11.01 -8.44 -29.18
N ASN A 20 -10.21 -7.47 -28.70
CA ASN A 20 -8.76 -7.55 -28.62
C ASN A 20 -8.24 -7.07 -27.25
N LEU A 21 -6.97 -7.38 -26.95
CA LEU A 21 -6.30 -6.95 -25.71
C LEU A 21 -6.20 -5.42 -25.58
N THR A 22 -6.10 -4.70 -26.70
CA THR A 22 -6.10 -3.22 -26.73
C THR A 22 -7.46 -2.64 -26.32
N ASP A 23 -8.56 -3.29 -26.71
CA ASP A 23 -9.91 -2.89 -26.29
C ASP A 23 -10.07 -3.11 -24.78
N LEU A 24 -9.49 -4.20 -24.27
CA LEU A 24 -9.50 -4.53 -22.84
C LEU A 24 -8.72 -3.47 -22.04
N TYR A 25 -7.54 -3.07 -22.50
CA TYR A 25 -6.80 -1.96 -21.89
C TYR A 25 -7.62 -0.67 -21.89
N SER A 26 -8.24 -0.34 -23.03
CA SER A 26 -9.09 0.83 -23.15
C SER A 26 -10.26 0.79 -22.16
N ALA A 27 -10.90 -0.38 -21.98
CA ALA A 27 -11.93 -0.59 -20.97
C ALA A 27 -11.40 -0.43 -19.53
N TYR A 28 -10.15 -0.76 -19.25
CA TYR A 28 -9.56 -0.45 -17.94
C TYR A 28 -9.35 1.06 -17.73
N THR A 29 -8.97 1.79 -18.77
CA THR A 29 -8.76 3.24 -18.69
C THR A 29 -10.06 4.04 -18.54
N THR A 30 -11.22 3.47 -18.88
CA THR A 30 -12.51 4.13 -18.65
C THR A 30 -12.92 4.13 -17.19
N ILE A 31 -12.33 3.26 -16.35
CA ILE A 31 -12.59 3.25 -14.91
C ILE A 31 -11.98 4.50 -14.29
N PRO A 32 -12.78 5.40 -13.68
CA PRO A 32 -12.22 6.59 -13.04
C PRO A 32 -11.33 6.20 -11.87
N THR A 33 -10.08 6.67 -11.88
CA THR A 33 -9.06 6.36 -10.87
C THR A 33 -9.52 6.71 -9.46
N GLU A 34 -10.34 7.76 -9.31
CA GLU A 34 -10.88 8.19 -8.01
C GLU A 34 -11.76 7.12 -7.36
N TYR A 35 -12.61 6.43 -8.14
CA TYR A 35 -13.45 5.35 -7.59
C TYR A 35 -12.62 4.14 -7.21
N ALA A 36 -11.63 3.78 -8.04
CA ALA A 36 -10.68 2.73 -7.70
C ALA A 36 -9.87 3.09 -6.43
N LEU A 37 -9.51 4.36 -6.26
CA LEU A 37 -8.80 4.85 -5.09
C LEU A 37 -9.64 4.75 -3.82
N VAL A 38 -10.91 5.16 -3.86
CA VAL A 38 -11.83 5.02 -2.73
C VAL A 38 -11.98 3.54 -2.34
N GLY A 39 -12.21 2.65 -3.31
CA GLY A 39 -12.32 1.21 -3.06
C GLY A 39 -11.04 0.61 -2.46
N HIS A 40 -9.88 1.02 -2.95
CA HIS A 40 -8.57 0.64 -2.42
C HIS A 40 -8.39 1.12 -0.98
N CYS A 41 -8.65 2.39 -0.69
CA CYS A 41 -8.53 2.96 0.65
C CYS A 41 -9.46 2.29 1.66
N LEU A 42 -10.71 2.00 1.28
CA LEU A 42 -11.66 1.28 2.15
C LEU A 42 -11.16 -0.13 2.50
N PHE A 43 -10.64 -0.88 1.52
CA PHE A 43 -10.10 -2.21 1.76
C PHE A 43 -8.91 -2.17 2.73
N LEU A 44 -8.00 -1.22 2.52
CA LEU A 44 -6.79 -1.08 3.35
C LEU A 44 -7.10 -0.67 4.78
N ALA A 45 -8.06 0.23 4.98
CA ALA A 45 -8.48 0.65 6.31
C ALA A 45 -9.13 -0.49 7.12
N ALA A 46 -9.58 -1.57 6.45
CA ALA A 46 -10.08 -2.78 7.09
C ALA A 46 -8.96 -3.73 7.56
N LEU A 47 -7.72 -3.53 7.11
CA LEU A 47 -6.56 -4.36 7.49
C LEU A 47 -6.08 -4.04 8.90
N ALA A 48 -5.21 -4.90 9.43
CA ALA A 48 -4.53 -4.71 10.71
C ALA A 48 -5.45 -4.39 11.91
N PRO A 49 -6.57 -5.12 12.11
CA PRO A 49 -7.53 -4.83 13.18
C PRO A 49 -6.92 -4.86 14.59
N GLU A 50 -5.82 -5.60 14.77
CA GLU A 50 -5.07 -5.67 16.02
C GLU A 50 -4.54 -4.31 16.50
N PHE A 51 -4.27 -3.37 15.58
CA PHE A 51 -3.74 -2.05 15.92
C PHE A 51 -4.81 -0.97 16.10
N LYS A 52 -6.11 -1.28 15.98
CA LYS A 52 -7.19 -0.28 16.08
C LYS A 52 -7.17 0.56 17.37
N HIS A 53 -6.68 -0.01 18.47
CA HIS A 53 -6.52 0.69 19.74
C HIS A 53 -5.41 1.76 19.73
N ARG A 54 -4.49 1.70 18.77
CA ARG A 54 -3.39 2.65 18.56
C ARG A 54 -3.63 3.45 17.28
N PHE A 55 -4.45 4.51 17.38
CA PHE A 55 -4.86 5.37 16.25
C PHE A 55 -3.74 5.65 15.25
N LEU A 56 -2.60 6.19 15.71
CA LEU A 56 -1.53 6.65 14.84
C LEU A 56 -0.78 5.49 14.18
N VAL A 57 -0.56 4.41 14.92
CA VAL A 57 0.10 3.20 14.40
C VAL A 57 -0.80 2.53 13.37
N HIS A 58 -2.10 2.41 13.64
CA HIS A 58 -3.07 1.86 12.70
C HIS A 58 -3.14 2.68 11.41
N PHE A 59 -3.18 4.01 11.52
CA PHE A 59 -3.17 4.92 10.38
C PHE A 59 -1.96 4.66 9.47
N TRP A 60 -0.74 4.66 10.02
CA TRP A 60 0.46 4.49 9.21
C TRP A 60 0.65 3.08 8.70
N ILE A 61 0.34 2.04 9.49
CA ILE A 61 0.44 0.64 9.03
C ILE A 61 -0.50 0.41 7.84
N THR A 62 -1.76 0.82 7.95
CA THR A 62 -2.75 0.60 6.87
C THR A 62 -2.46 1.48 5.65
N PHE A 63 -1.96 2.70 5.85
CA PHE A 63 -1.46 3.56 4.77
C PHE A 63 -0.30 2.90 4.03
N LEU A 64 0.74 2.46 4.76
CA LEU A 64 1.92 1.84 4.16
C LEU A 64 1.61 0.48 3.54
N ALA A 65 0.61 -0.25 4.04
CA ALA A 65 0.15 -1.50 3.41
C ALA A 65 -0.28 -1.29 1.96
N GLY A 66 -0.94 -0.17 1.66
CA GLY A 66 -1.43 0.16 0.33
C GLY A 66 -0.47 0.93 -0.54
N PHE A 67 0.08 2.00 0.03
CA PHE A 67 0.90 2.98 -0.71
C PHE A 67 2.40 2.74 -0.54
N GLY A 68 2.82 1.80 0.31
CA GLY A 68 4.23 1.56 0.61
C GLY A 68 5.05 1.11 -0.60
N GLY A 69 4.45 0.41 -1.57
CA GLY A 69 5.13 0.09 -2.83
C GLY A 69 5.49 1.34 -3.63
N GLY A 70 4.59 2.34 -3.65
CA GLY A 70 4.83 3.64 -4.28
C GLY A 70 5.88 4.45 -3.53
N VAL A 71 5.84 4.42 -2.19
CA VAL A 71 6.80 5.12 -1.31
C VAL A 71 8.22 4.55 -1.49
N ILE A 72 8.41 3.23 -1.36
CA ILE A 72 9.75 2.61 -1.49
C ILE A 72 10.33 2.87 -2.87
N THR A 73 9.54 2.69 -3.93
CA THR A 73 10.03 2.89 -5.30
C THR A 73 10.37 4.35 -5.58
N SER A 74 9.58 5.30 -5.07
CA SER A 74 9.91 6.72 -5.14
C SER A 74 11.21 7.07 -4.42
N ILE A 75 11.43 6.52 -3.22
CA ILE A 75 12.68 6.73 -2.47
C ILE A 75 13.88 6.15 -3.24
N LEU A 76 13.73 4.95 -3.80
CA LEU A 76 14.81 4.27 -4.52
C LEU A 76 15.15 4.94 -5.86
N MET A 77 14.18 5.56 -6.52
CA MET A 77 14.40 6.30 -7.77
C MET A 77 15.10 7.66 -7.55
N MET A 78 15.08 8.21 -6.33
CA MET A 78 15.73 9.47 -5.93
C MET A 78 15.37 10.72 -6.78
N ASP A 79 14.35 10.64 -7.63
CA ASP A 79 13.89 11.74 -8.48
C ASP A 79 12.48 12.19 -8.04
N PRO A 80 12.34 13.31 -7.31
CA PRO A 80 11.05 13.79 -6.81
C PRO A 80 10.16 14.34 -7.93
N VAL A 81 10.70 14.65 -9.12
CA VAL A 81 9.91 15.17 -10.24
C VAL A 81 9.26 14.02 -11.00
N LYS A 82 10.02 12.95 -11.26
CA LYS A 82 9.53 11.81 -12.05
C LYS A 82 8.83 10.75 -11.21
N ALA A 83 9.19 10.62 -9.93
CA ALA A 83 8.63 9.63 -9.02
C ALA A 83 8.22 10.28 -7.69
N PRO A 84 7.26 11.23 -7.68
CA PRO A 84 6.89 11.90 -6.45
C PRO A 84 6.23 10.92 -5.48
N ILE A 85 6.50 11.09 -4.18
CA ILE A 85 5.88 10.28 -3.13
C ILE A 85 4.39 10.63 -3.09
N SER A 86 3.52 9.63 -3.28
CA SER A 86 2.09 9.82 -3.54
C SER A 86 1.35 10.70 -2.53
N ILE A 87 1.73 10.65 -1.25
CA ILE A 87 1.13 11.49 -0.19
C ILE A 87 1.56 12.95 -0.24
N LEU A 88 2.77 13.23 -0.72
CA LEU A 88 3.31 14.60 -0.82
C LEU A 88 2.97 15.25 -2.17
N ALA A 89 2.69 14.43 -3.19
CA ALA A 89 2.43 14.88 -4.55
C ALA A 89 0.99 15.35 -4.75
N ASN A 90 0.03 14.69 -4.11
CA ASN A 90 -1.38 14.85 -4.41
C ASN A 90 -2.21 14.94 -3.12
N ASN A 91 -2.70 16.16 -2.83
CA ASN A 91 -3.55 16.43 -1.67
C ASN A 91 -4.84 15.59 -1.70
N SER A 92 -5.41 15.34 -2.88
CA SER A 92 -6.63 14.55 -3.03
C SER A 92 -6.44 13.11 -2.53
N LEU A 93 -5.25 12.53 -2.73
CA LEU A 93 -4.96 11.18 -2.26
C LEU A 93 -4.91 11.13 -0.73
N GLY A 94 -4.21 12.08 -0.11
CA GLY A 94 -4.10 12.18 1.35
C GLY A 94 -5.46 12.38 2.02
N VAL A 95 -6.29 13.27 1.45
CA VAL A 95 -7.65 13.54 1.95
C VAL A 95 -8.55 12.33 1.78
N THR A 96 -8.57 11.69 0.60
CA THR A 96 -9.36 10.49 0.34
C THR A 96 -8.97 9.35 1.28
N TRP A 97 -7.67 9.12 1.48
CA TRP A 97 -7.18 8.14 2.45
C TRP A 97 -7.68 8.45 3.86
N PHE A 98 -7.48 9.68 4.34
CA PHE A 98 -7.87 10.08 5.69
C PHE A 98 -9.38 9.89 5.94
N ILE A 99 -10.22 10.30 4.99
CA ILE A 99 -11.68 10.16 5.08
C ILE A 99 -12.07 8.68 5.09
N CYS A 100 -11.59 7.88 4.14
CA CYS A 100 -11.93 6.45 4.06
C CYS A 100 -11.50 5.70 5.33
N TRP A 101 -10.29 6.00 5.81
CA TRP A 101 -9.75 5.42 7.03
C TRP A 101 -10.58 5.81 8.25
N TRP A 102 -10.89 7.10 8.42
CA TRP A 102 -11.69 7.57 9.54
C TRP A 102 -13.10 6.96 9.52
N LEU A 103 -13.74 6.90 8.35
CA LEU A 103 -15.05 6.27 8.19
C LEU A 103 -15.02 4.78 8.54
N MET A 104 -14.00 4.05 8.12
CA MET A 104 -13.89 2.62 8.39
C MET A 104 -13.64 2.29 9.87
N VAL A 105 -12.89 3.14 10.58
CA VAL A 105 -12.47 2.89 11.97
C VAL A 105 -13.40 3.54 12.99
N TYR A 106 -13.87 4.76 12.72
CA TYR A 106 -14.56 5.63 13.69
C TYR A 106 -16.00 5.97 13.29
N SER A 107 -16.56 5.39 12.21
CA SER A 107 -17.96 5.65 11.88
C SER A 107 -18.89 5.29 13.05
N PRO A 108 -19.90 6.13 13.35
CA PRO A 108 -20.87 5.83 14.39
C PRO A 108 -21.57 4.50 14.07
N PHE A 109 -21.76 3.67 15.10
CA PHE A 109 -22.36 2.33 15.00
C PHE A 109 -21.62 1.33 14.08
N ASN A 110 -20.38 1.65 13.65
CA ASN A 110 -19.59 0.82 12.74
C ASN A 110 -20.36 0.48 11.44
N VAL A 111 -21.14 1.44 10.92
CA VAL A 111 -21.99 1.24 9.72
C VAL A 111 -21.13 0.88 8.51
N VAL A 112 -20.06 1.64 8.27
CA VAL A 112 -19.18 1.43 7.11
C VAL A 112 -18.46 0.09 7.21
N GLY A 113 -17.98 -0.27 8.41
CA GLY A 113 -17.34 -1.57 8.63
C GLY A 113 -18.29 -2.75 8.43
N ARG A 114 -19.56 -2.61 8.83
CA ARG A 114 -20.59 -3.64 8.56
C ARG A 114 -20.91 -3.76 7.08
N ILE A 115 -21.08 -2.65 6.36
CA ILE A 115 -21.31 -2.67 4.91
C ILE A 115 -20.13 -3.30 4.17
N HIS A 116 -18.89 -2.91 4.53
CA HIS A 116 -17.68 -3.48 3.94
C HIS A 116 -17.49 -4.96 4.27
N SER A 117 -18.02 -5.44 5.41
CA SER A 117 -17.96 -6.87 5.76
C SER A 117 -18.81 -7.76 4.86
N LEU A 118 -19.74 -7.19 4.08
CA LEU A 118 -20.51 -7.93 3.09
C LEU A 118 -19.57 -8.46 2.00
N PRO A 119 -19.60 -9.77 1.69
CA PRO A 119 -18.74 -10.38 0.67
C PRO A 119 -18.68 -9.63 -0.67
N PRO A 120 -19.79 -9.17 -1.29
CA PRO A 120 -19.70 -8.47 -2.57
C PRO A 120 -18.96 -7.14 -2.47
N VAL A 121 -19.14 -6.39 -1.38
CA VAL A 121 -18.46 -5.10 -1.16
C VAL A 121 -16.97 -5.32 -0.91
N LYS A 122 -16.64 -6.33 -0.10
CA LYS A 122 -15.26 -6.73 0.15
C LYS A 122 -14.55 -7.19 -1.13
N LEU A 123 -15.24 -7.94 -2.00
CA LEU A 123 -14.71 -8.37 -3.28
C LEU A 123 -14.42 -7.18 -4.19
N ILE A 124 -15.38 -6.25 -4.35
CA ILE A 124 -15.19 -5.05 -5.20
C ILE A 124 -14.01 -4.22 -4.73
N THR A 125 -13.91 -3.94 -3.43
CA THR A 125 -12.81 -3.15 -2.86
C THR A 125 -11.45 -3.86 -2.97
N LYS A 126 -11.42 -5.20 -2.84
CA LYS A 126 -10.24 -6.03 -3.11
C LYS A 126 -9.81 -5.98 -4.59
N LEU A 127 -10.76 -5.93 -5.52
CA LEU A 127 -10.49 -5.76 -6.95
C LEU A 127 -9.91 -4.38 -7.24
N CYS A 128 -10.44 -3.32 -6.63
CA CYS A 128 -9.87 -1.98 -6.71
C CYS A 128 -8.42 -1.94 -6.18
N LEU A 129 -8.15 -2.59 -5.05
CA LEU A 129 -6.80 -2.74 -4.53
C LEU A 129 -5.87 -3.42 -5.54
N THR A 130 -6.31 -4.54 -6.10
CA THR A 130 -5.50 -5.32 -7.05
C THR A 130 -5.28 -4.58 -8.35
N PHE A 131 -6.29 -3.86 -8.84
CA PHE A 131 -6.22 -3.00 -10.01
C PHE A 131 -5.17 -1.90 -9.86
N LEU A 132 -5.21 -1.14 -8.76
CA LEU A 132 -4.24 -0.07 -8.52
C LEU A 132 -2.83 -0.63 -8.29
N ARG A 133 -2.70 -1.78 -7.62
CA ARG A 133 -1.43 -2.49 -7.47
C ARG A 133 -0.83 -2.88 -8.82
N ALA A 134 -1.63 -3.44 -9.73
CA ALA A 134 -1.17 -3.81 -11.07
C ALA A 134 -0.70 -2.59 -11.88
N ASN A 135 -1.49 -1.52 -11.89
CA ASN A 135 -1.12 -0.25 -12.55
C ASN A 135 0.17 0.33 -11.97
N LEU A 136 0.36 0.28 -10.66
CA LEU A 136 1.57 0.76 -10.02
C LEU A 136 2.80 -0.05 -10.46
N ILE A 137 2.71 -1.37 -10.55
CA ILE A 137 3.80 -2.23 -11.06
C ILE A 137 4.18 -1.81 -12.48
N ILE A 138 3.20 -1.72 -13.37
CA ILE A 138 3.40 -1.36 -14.79
C ILE A 138 4.06 0.01 -14.91
N ASN A 139 3.50 1.04 -14.25
CA ASN A 139 4.03 2.40 -14.28
C ASN A 139 5.47 2.48 -13.76
N ARG A 140 5.81 1.71 -12.71
CA ARG A 140 7.18 1.70 -12.17
C ARG A 140 8.16 0.96 -13.07
N VAL A 141 7.72 -0.08 -13.78
CA VAL A 141 8.55 -0.75 -14.79
C VAL A 141 8.83 0.18 -15.96
N GLU A 142 7.81 0.84 -16.52
CA GLU A 142 8.00 1.78 -17.62
C GLU A 142 8.92 2.94 -17.24
N LEU A 143 8.69 3.52 -16.05
CA LEU A 143 9.52 4.60 -15.54
C LEU A 143 10.97 4.17 -15.33
N ALA A 144 11.19 2.96 -14.81
CA ALA A 144 12.55 2.42 -14.62
C ALA A 144 13.28 2.20 -15.96
N VAL A 145 12.58 1.78 -17.01
CA VAL A 145 13.17 1.62 -18.36
C VAL A 145 13.62 2.96 -18.93
N VAL A 146 12.86 4.03 -18.68
CA VAL A 146 13.22 5.40 -19.12
C VAL A 146 14.38 5.96 -18.31
N LEU A 147 14.39 5.73 -16.99
CA LEU A 147 15.43 6.24 -16.09
C LEU A 147 16.77 5.51 -16.24
N PHE A 148 16.73 4.19 -16.41
CA PHE A 148 17.90 3.32 -16.46
C PHE A 148 17.91 2.49 -17.75
N PRO A 149 18.06 3.14 -18.92
CA PRO A 149 18.08 2.43 -20.19
C PRO A 149 19.22 1.40 -20.22
N GLY A 150 18.92 0.18 -20.68
CA GLY A 150 19.88 -0.92 -20.76
C GLY A 150 20.11 -1.72 -19.47
N VAL A 151 19.65 -1.24 -18.31
CA VAL A 151 19.78 -1.97 -17.04
C VAL A 151 18.54 -2.83 -16.80
N ILE A 152 18.65 -4.15 -17.00
CA ILE A 152 17.53 -5.10 -16.84
C ILE A 152 17.09 -5.22 -15.38
N ALA A 153 18.04 -5.15 -14.44
CA ALA A 153 17.74 -5.30 -13.02
C ALA A 153 16.83 -4.18 -12.48
N ALA A 154 16.95 -2.95 -13.00
CA ALA A 154 16.20 -1.79 -12.53
C ALA A 154 14.67 -1.97 -12.67
N PRO A 155 14.09 -2.24 -13.85
CA PRO A 155 12.66 -2.46 -13.99
C PRO A 155 12.16 -3.68 -13.22
N LEU A 156 12.95 -4.76 -13.13
CA LEU A 156 12.54 -5.95 -12.39
C LEU A 156 12.46 -5.69 -10.88
N ILE A 157 13.48 -5.06 -10.31
CA ILE A 157 13.52 -4.74 -8.88
C ILE A 157 12.47 -3.69 -8.54
N LEU A 158 12.41 -2.58 -9.30
CA LEU A 158 11.47 -1.50 -9.03
C LEU A 158 10.02 -1.93 -9.24
N GLY A 159 9.73 -2.72 -10.26
CA GLY A 159 8.39 -3.30 -10.46
C GLY A 159 7.99 -4.28 -9.34
N THR A 160 8.91 -5.13 -8.90
CA THR A 160 8.65 -6.06 -7.79
C THR A 160 8.37 -5.29 -6.48
N LEU A 161 9.20 -4.29 -6.16
CA LEU A 161 9.02 -3.44 -4.98
C LEU A 161 7.75 -2.60 -5.08
N ALA A 162 7.35 -2.16 -6.27
CA ALA A 162 6.08 -1.46 -6.48
C ALA A 162 4.88 -2.32 -6.04
N GLY A 163 4.91 -3.62 -6.34
CA GLY A 163 3.83 -4.54 -6.02
C GLY A 163 3.88 -5.14 -4.62
N SER A 164 5.04 -5.16 -3.96
CA SER A 164 5.25 -5.87 -2.68
C SER A 164 5.76 -5.00 -1.53
N GLY A 165 6.22 -3.77 -1.83
CA GLY A 165 6.85 -2.89 -0.84
C GLY A 165 5.94 -2.51 0.32
N GLY A 166 4.63 -2.46 0.10
CA GLY A 166 3.68 -2.22 1.20
C GLY A 166 3.75 -3.28 2.29
N LYS A 167 3.88 -4.56 1.89
CA LYS A 167 4.02 -5.66 2.83
C LYS A 167 5.38 -5.66 3.54
N LEU A 168 6.46 -5.34 2.83
CA LEU A 168 7.79 -5.17 3.44
C LEU A 168 7.79 -4.14 4.58
N LEU A 169 7.23 -2.96 4.33
CA LEU A 169 7.18 -1.89 5.36
C LEU A 169 6.29 -2.28 6.53
N VAL A 170 5.13 -2.87 6.24
CA VAL A 170 4.19 -3.30 7.27
C VAL A 170 4.81 -4.40 8.14
N ASP A 171 5.53 -5.35 7.55
CA ASP A 171 6.19 -6.41 8.32
C ASP A 171 7.28 -5.86 9.23
N ALA A 172 8.06 -4.88 8.77
CA ALA A 172 9.07 -4.21 9.59
C ALA A 172 8.44 -3.48 10.80
N ILE A 173 7.32 -2.76 10.58
CA ILE A 173 6.61 -2.07 11.66
C ILE A 173 5.93 -3.07 12.61
N ARG A 174 5.33 -4.11 12.06
CA ARG A 174 4.68 -5.17 12.84
C ARG A 174 5.68 -5.94 13.70
N TYR A 175 6.89 -6.18 13.20
CA TYR A 175 7.95 -6.81 13.96
C TYR A 175 8.31 -5.98 15.20
N HIS A 176 8.46 -4.66 15.04
CA HIS A 176 8.78 -3.77 16.15
C HIS A 176 7.65 -3.71 17.21
N TRP A 177 6.40 -3.89 16.79
CA TRP A 177 5.25 -3.90 17.70
C TRP A 177 4.74 -5.27 18.12
N ASP A 178 5.55 -6.33 17.95
CA ASP A 178 5.20 -7.71 18.32
C ASP A 178 3.86 -8.19 17.68
N GLY A 179 3.52 -7.62 16.53
CA GLY A 179 2.32 -7.93 15.76
C GLY A 179 2.59 -8.80 14.53
N LEU A 180 3.86 -9.16 14.27
CA LEU A 180 4.22 -9.96 13.12
C LEU A 180 3.84 -11.43 13.35
N ARG A 181 2.85 -11.91 12.60
CA ARG A 181 2.39 -13.29 12.66
C ARG A 181 3.12 -14.10 11.58
N GLY A 182 4.32 -14.57 11.91
CA GLY A 182 5.13 -15.43 11.04
C GLY A 182 6.42 -14.78 10.54
N PRO A 183 7.10 -15.40 9.56
CA PRO A 183 8.30 -14.84 8.97
C PRO A 183 7.98 -13.58 8.16
N ALA A 184 8.92 -12.64 8.12
CA ALA A 184 8.80 -11.43 7.30
C ALA A 184 8.80 -11.79 5.80
N GLU A 185 8.12 -10.99 4.98
CA GLU A 185 8.02 -11.17 3.53
C GLU A 185 9.40 -11.25 2.84
N ALA A 186 10.39 -10.54 3.38
CA ALA A 186 11.77 -10.56 2.87
C ALA A 186 12.47 -11.92 3.10
N SER A 187 12.08 -12.67 4.12
CA SER A 187 12.66 -13.98 4.44
C SER A 187 11.93 -15.12 3.75
N VAL A 188 10.59 -15.05 3.69
CA VAL A 188 9.75 -16.06 3.04
C VAL A 188 8.82 -15.35 2.06
N PRO A 189 9.17 -15.28 0.77
CA PRO A 189 8.39 -14.54 -0.22
C PRO A 189 7.02 -15.21 -0.41
N THR A 190 5.96 -14.49 -0.06
CA THR A 190 4.59 -14.97 -0.23
C THR A 190 4.08 -14.70 -1.65
N PHE A 191 2.82 -15.05 -1.91
CA PHE A 191 2.14 -14.70 -3.15
C PHE A 191 2.33 -13.23 -3.53
N VAL A 192 2.31 -12.30 -2.57
CA VAL A 192 2.44 -10.86 -2.86
C VAL A 192 3.79 -10.54 -3.52
N TRP A 193 4.90 -11.03 -2.95
CA TRP A 193 6.21 -10.87 -3.57
C TRP A 193 6.31 -11.57 -4.92
N ARG A 194 5.94 -12.86 -4.97
CA ARG A 194 6.07 -13.70 -6.16
C ARG A 194 5.24 -13.18 -7.34
N SER A 195 3.99 -12.79 -7.09
CA SER A 195 3.10 -12.24 -8.12
C SER A 195 3.60 -10.87 -8.61
N ALA A 196 4.18 -10.04 -7.74
CA ALA A 196 4.76 -8.77 -8.16
C ALA A 196 5.99 -8.97 -9.06
N ALA A 197 6.86 -9.93 -8.70
CA ALA A 197 8.03 -10.28 -9.50
C ALA A 197 7.64 -10.85 -10.87
N LEU A 198 6.66 -11.76 -10.90
CA LEU A 198 6.16 -12.33 -12.16
C LEU A 198 5.42 -11.30 -13.02
N ALA A 199 4.65 -10.38 -12.41
CA ALA A 199 4.00 -9.30 -13.14
C ALA A 199 5.01 -8.33 -13.75
N ALA A 200 6.02 -7.90 -12.97
CA ALA A 200 7.07 -7.01 -13.44
C ALA A 200 7.93 -7.67 -14.54
N GLY A 201 8.35 -8.91 -14.32
CA GLY A 201 9.12 -9.69 -15.29
C GLY A 201 8.34 -10.01 -16.55
N GLY A 202 7.10 -10.49 -16.41
CA GLY A 202 6.22 -10.81 -17.53
C GLY A 202 5.95 -9.59 -18.41
N TYR A 203 5.64 -8.45 -17.79
CA TYR A 203 5.45 -7.19 -18.51
C TYR A 203 6.72 -6.73 -19.24
N TRP A 204 7.86 -6.72 -18.55
CA TRP A 204 9.14 -6.29 -19.13
C TRP A 204 9.56 -7.21 -20.29
N VAL A 205 9.48 -8.52 -20.11
CA VAL A 205 9.82 -9.50 -21.16
C VAL A 205 8.90 -9.34 -22.37
N ALA A 206 7.57 -9.31 -22.15
CA ALA A 206 6.59 -9.25 -23.21
C ALA A 206 6.68 -7.97 -24.07
N CYS A 207 6.95 -6.82 -23.44
CA CYS A 207 6.95 -5.53 -24.13
C CYS A 207 8.32 -5.02 -24.55
N LYS A 208 9.36 -5.24 -23.74
CA LYS A 208 10.66 -4.58 -23.93
C LYS A 208 11.73 -5.53 -24.45
N TYR A 209 11.68 -6.81 -24.07
CA TYR A 209 12.66 -7.78 -24.51
C TYR A 209 12.26 -8.45 -25.82
N THR A 210 11.07 -9.05 -25.88
CA THR A 210 10.62 -9.82 -27.05
C THR A 210 9.82 -8.98 -28.04
N SER A 211 9.32 -7.81 -27.64
CA SER A 211 8.40 -6.97 -28.42
C SER A 211 7.20 -7.75 -28.98
N LEU A 212 6.79 -8.83 -28.32
CA LEU A 212 5.67 -9.68 -28.75
C LEU A 212 4.32 -8.98 -28.59
N LEU A 213 4.23 -8.14 -27.55
CA LEU A 213 3.01 -7.42 -27.17
C LEU A 213 3.32 -5.92 -27.08
N THR A 214 2.38 -5.10 -27.51
CA THR A 214 2.45 -3.65 -27.25
C THR A 214 2.34 -3.37 -25.75
N SER A 215 2.83 -2.21 -25.29
CA SER A 215 2.75 -1.80 -23.87
C SER A 215 1.33 -1.92 -23.31
N GLN A 216 0.33 -1.52 -24.10
CA GLN A 216 -1.07 -1.54 -23.70
C GLN A 216 -1.59 -2.98 -23.56
N GLU A 217 -1.24 -3.87 -24.49
CA GLU A 217 -1.70 -5.26 -24.44
C GLU A 217 -1.08 -6.03 -23.27
N ALA A 218 0.22 -5.88 -23.01
CA ALA A 218 0.81 -6.54 -21.85
C ALA A 218 0.33 -5.95 -20.52
N ALA A 219 0.07 -4.64 -20.47
CA ALA A 219 -0.55 -4.01 -19.31
C ALA A 219 -1.92 -4.62 -19.03
N ALA A 220 -2.76 -4.78 -20.06
CA ALA A 220 -4.04 -5.47 -19.94
C ALA A 220 -3.88 -6.90 -19.41
N VAL A 221 -2.95 -7.70 -19.97
CA VAL A 221 -2.70 -9.07 -19.52
C VAL A 221 -2.32 -9.11 -18.03
N VAL A 222 -1.40 -8.26 -17.58
CA VAL A 222 -0.97 -8.23 -16.17
C VAL A 222 -2.12 -7.85 -15.25
N ILE A 223 -2.89 -6.82 -15.61
CA ILE A 223 -4.06 -6.39 -14.83
C ILE A 223 -5.08 -7.53 -14.75
N THR A 224 -5.43 -8.14 -15.88
CA THR A 224 -6.42 -9.21 -15.95
C THR A 224 -6.00 -10.44 -15.15
N VAL A 225 -4.75 -10.90 -15.27
CA VAL A 225 -4.26 -12.06 -14.52
C VAL A 225 -4.33 -11.83 -13.01
N LEU A 226 -3.91 -10.64 -12.53
CA LEU A 226 -3.97 -10.32 -11.11
C LEU A 226 -5.42 -10.17 -10.63
N LEU A 227 -6.30 -9.56 -11.42
CA LEU A 227 -7.73 -9.45 -11.08
C LEU A 227 -8.42 -10.81 -11.00
N ILE A 228 -8.19 -11.69 -11.99
CA ILE A 228 -8.72 -13.05 -11.98
C ILE A 228 -8.25 -13.79 -10.73
N HIS A 229 -6.96 -13.72 -10.40
CA HIS A 229 -6.47 -14.31 -9.16
C HIS A 229 -7.14 -13.71 -7.92
N SER A 230 -7.36 -12.39 -7.87
CA SER A 230 -8.05 -11.75 -6.74
C SER A 230 -9.49 -12.26 -6.57
N VAL A 231 -10.22 -12.50 -7.66
CA VAL A 231 -11.55 -13.12 -7.65
C VAL A 231 -11.46 -14.57 -7.20
N LEU A 232 -10.60 -15.37 -7.83
CA LEU A 232 -10.45 -16.80 -7.51
C LEU A 232 -10.03 -17.02 -6.06
N SER A 233 -9.09 -16.23 -5.55
CA SER A 233 -8.64 -16.31 -4.15
C SER A 233 -9.72 -15.93 -3.15
N ASP A 234 -10.70 -15.11 -3.55
CA ASP A 234 -11.86 -14.79 -2.71
C ASP A 234 -12.88 -15.94 -2.70
N LEU A 235 -13.05 -16.62 -3.84
CA LEU A 235 -14.03 -17.69 -4.01
C LEU A 235 -13.56 -19.05 -3.49
N PHE A 236 -12.31 -19.42 -3.78
CA PHE A 236 -11.76 -20.76 -3.51
C PHE A 236 -10.69 -20.76 -2.40
N GLY A 237 -10.33 -19.59 -1.88
CA GLY A 237 -9.26 -19.41 -0.92
C GLY A 237 -7.89 -19.16 -1.57
N SER A 238 -6.98 -18.57 -0.80
CA SER A 238 -5.62 -18.19 -1.24
C SER A 238 -4.75 -19.39 -1.58
N ASP A 239 -4.90 -20.49 -0.85
CA ASP A 239 -3.91 -21.56 -0.86
C ASP A 239 -4.02 -22.46 -2.09
N VAL A 240 -5.23 -22.55 -2.67
CA VAL A 240 -5.51 -23.36 -3.86
C VAL A 240 -5.26 -22.58 -5.16
N THR A 241 -5.34 -21.25 -5.09
CA THR A 241 -5.37 -20.38 -6.29
C THR A 241 -4.03 -19.70 -6.59
N ASP A 242 -2.99 -20.06 -5.87
CA ASP A 242 -1.64 -19.52 -6.06
C ASP A 242 -0.97 -20.12 -7.31
N PHE A 243 -1.12 -19.42 -8.44
CA PHE A 243 -0.46 -19.75 -9.70
C PHE A 243 1.06 -19.53 -9.68
N THR A 244 1.59 -18.81 -8.68
CA THR A 244 3.01 -18.49 -8.55
C THR A 244 3.79 -19.59 -7.85
N TYR A 245 3.11 -20.40 -7.04
CA TYR A 245 3.70 -21.50 -6.29
C TYR A 245 4.40 -22.56 -7.16
N PRO A 246 3.80 -23.11 -8.25
CA PRO A 246 4.50 -24.07 -9.10
C PRO A 246 5.75 -23.47 -9.78
N LEU A 247 5.67 -22.21 -10.21
CA LEU A 247 6.81 -21.49 -10.78
C LEU A 247 7.94 -21.31 -9.76
N ALA A 248 7.60 -21.01 -8.50
CA ALA A 248 8.57 -20.93 -7.42
C ALA A 248 9.25 -22.29 -7.18
N LYS A 249 8.50 -23.40 -7.17
CA LYS A 249 9.09 -24.75 -7.03
C LYS A 249 10.11 -25.04 -8.12
N ILE A 250 9.77 -24.72 -9.37
CA ILE A 250 10.67 -24.92 -10.51
C ILE A 250 11.91 -24.04 -10.36
N ALA A 251 11.76 -22.76 -10.01
CA ALA A 251 12.88 -21.86 -9.80
C ALA A 251 13.83 -22.35 -8.68
N HIS A 252 13.28 -22.83 -7.57
CA HIS A 252 14.06 -23.41 -6.47
C HIS A 252 14.74 -24.73 -6.89
N ALA A 253 14.06 -25.59 -7.64
CA ALA A 253 14.63 -26.82 -8.17
C ALA A 253 15.79 -26.54 -9.15
N LEU A 254 15.65 -25.52 -10.01
CA LEU A 254 16.67 -25.13 -10.99
C LEU A 254 17.86 -24.40 -10.35
N SER A 255 17.60 -23.54 -9.37
CA SER A 255 18.66 -22.78 -8.67
C SER A 255 19.37 -23.57 -7.59
N LEU A 256 18.89 -24.78 -7.26
CA LEU A 256 19.35 -25.59 -6.13
C LEU A 256 19.25 -24.87 -4.78
N VAL A 257 18.46 -23.80 -4.70
CA VAL A 257 18.19 -23.07 -3.46
C VAL A 257 17.05 -23.77 -2.72
N PRO A 258 17.24 -24.19 -1.46
CA PRO A 258 16.17 -24.82 -0.68
C PRO A 258 14.94 -23.93 -0.59
N MET A 259 13.74 -24.50 -0.74
CA MET A 259 12.52 -23.74 -0.49
C MET A 259 12.41 -23.41 1.01
N PRO A 260 12.07 -22.17 1.37
CA PRO A 260 11.77 -21.83 2.74
C PRO A 260 10.61 -22.71 3.22
N THR A 261 10.86 -23.57 4.18
CA THR A 261 9.82 -24.44 4.75
C THR A 261 8.99 -23.57 5.70
N GLU A 262 7.66 -23.55 5.55
CA GLU A 262 6.73 -22.77 6.41
C GLU A 262 6.81 -23.12 7.92
N THR A 263 7.63 -24.09 8.30
CA THR A 263 7.81 -24.59 9.67
C THR A 263 9.10 -24.10 10.30
N ALA A 264 9.11 -22.84 10.73
CA ALA A 264 9.96 -22.42 11.84
C ALA A 264 9.26 -21.34 12.65
N VAL A 265 8.14 -21.70 13.29
CA VAL A 265 7.78 -21.04 14.54
C VAL A 265 8.89 -21.43 15.52
N PRO A 266 9.74 -20.51 15.99
CA PRO A 266 10.70 -20.85 17.03
C PRO A 266 9.92 -21.41 18.22
N ALA A 267 10.34 -22.57 18.73
CA ALA A 267 9.71 -23.33 19.80
C ALA A 267 9.58 -22.57 21.15
N ALA A 268 9.92 -21.28 21.21
CA ALA A 268 9.88 -20.44 22.38
C ALA A 268 8.46 -20.16 22.92
N SER A 269 7.40 -20.30 22.11
CA SER A 269 6.01 -20.04 22.59
C SER A 269 5.34 -21.23 23.28
N LYS A 270 5.93 -22.44 23.25
CA LYS A 270 5.41 -23.61 23.98
C LYS A 270 5.89 -23.70 25.44
N ALA A 271 6.92 -22.93 25.82
CA ALA A 271 7.41 -22.89 27.20
C ALA A 271 6.59 -21.95 28.11
N ALA A 272 5.89 -20.95 27.56
CA ALA A 272 5.14 -19.96 28.34
C ALA A 272 3.77 -20.45 28.87
N LYS A 273 3.32 -21.66 28.51
CA LYS A 273 2.03 -22.23 28.97
C LYS A 273 2.12 -23.14 30.20
N LYS A 274 3.30 -23.30 30.82
CA LYS A 274 3.49 -24.13 32.03
C LYS A 274 3.70 -23.33 33.34
N SER A 275 3.63 -22.00 33.30
CA SER A 275 3.88 -21.12 34.47
C SER A 275 2.68 -20.23 34.82
N SER A 276 1.49 -20.82 34.93
CA SER A 276 0.36 -20.18 35.58
C SER A 276 -0.31 -21.19 36.50
N GLN A 277 0.28 -21.39 37.68
CA GLN A 277 -0.45 -21.97 38.80
C GLN A 277 -1.55 -20.99 39.25
N PRO A 278 -2.73 -21.47 39.64
CA PRO A 278 -3.84 -20.62 40.05
C PRO A 278 -3.62 -20.03 41.45
N LEU A 279 -3.77 -18.70 41.53
CA LEU A 279 -3.73 -17.92 42.75
C LEU A 279 -4.88 -18.31 43.69
N VAL A 280 -4.52 -18.51 44.95
CA VAL A 280 -5.36 -18.93 46.08
C VAL A 280 -6.51 -17.94 46.38
N LYS A 281 -7.68 -18.47 46.74
CA LYS A 281 -8.89 -17.76 47.20
C LYS A 281 -8.61 -16.78 48.35
N PRO A 282 -9.28 -15.61 48.43
CA PRO A 282 -9.26 -14.78 49.63
C PRO A 282 -10.23 -15.29 50.70
N ALA A 283 -9.71 -15.47 51.91
CA ALA A 283 -10.47 -15.74 53.12
C ALA A 283 -11.02 -14.44 53.73
N LYS A 284 -12.23 -14.52 54.32
CA LYS A 284 -12.89 -13.50 55.15
C LYS A 284 -12.10 -13.22 56.43
N GLN A 285 -11.96 -11.95 56.80
CA GLN A 285 -11.75 -11.44 58.17
C GLN A 285 -12.08 -9.93 58.13
N GLN A 286 -13.24 -9.47 58.60
CA GLN A 286 -13.71 -9.27 59.97
C GLN A 286 -12.96 -8.11 60.68
N ALA A 287 -13.71 -7.04 60.95
CA ALA A 287 -13.28 -5.80 61.60
C ALA A 287 -12.88 -6.01 63.07
N PRO A 288 -12.11 -5.06 63.64
CA PRO A 288 -12.64 -4.36 64.82
C PRO A 288 -12.24 -2.87 64.90
N ALA A 289 -13.00 -2.13 65.70
CA ALA A 289 -12.66 -0.83 66.30
C ALA A 289 -12.74 -1.00 67.84
N PRO A 290 -12.52 0.05 68.66
CA PRO A 290 -11.33 0.91 68.83
C PRO A 290 -10.84 0.92 70.31
N ALA A 291 -9.65 1.47 70.61
CA ALA A 291 -9.37 2.24 71.86
C ALA A 291 -7.86 2.60 72.08
N VAL A 292 -7.63 3.91 72.28
CA VAL A 292 -6.84 4.56 73.36
C VAL A 292 -5.31 4.38 73.44
N GLY A 293 -4.61 5.52 73.30
CA GLY A 293 -3.64 6.00 74.30
C GLY A 293 -2.16 6.14 73.91
N GLY A 294 -1.61 7.37 73.99
CA GLY A 294 -0.19 7.59 74.31
C GLY A 294 0.63 8.46 73.34
N ASN A 295 1.03 9.65 73.80
CA ASN A 295 1.81 10.75 73.18
C ASN A 295 3.36 10.53 73.32
N PRO A 296 4.29 11.50 73.10
CA PRO A 296 4.59 12.46 72.00
C PRO A 296 6.09 12.48 71.54
N LYS A 297 6.43 13.16 70.41
CA LYS A 297 7.56 14.12 70.18
C LYS A 297 7.85 14.30 68.68
N ALA A 298 7.68 15.51 68.12
CA ALA A 298 8.72 16.49 67.73
C ALA A 298 9.82 15.91 66.80
N SER A 299 10.04 16.38 65.56
CA SER A 299 10.70 17.68 65.25
C SER A 299 10.78 17.94 63.73
N GLN A 300 10.68 19.23 63.34
CA GLN A 300 11.46 19.97 62.31
C GLN A 300 11.34 19.69 60.79
N GLN A 301 10.76 20.67 60.09
CA GLN A 301 11.19 21.28 58.79
C GLN A 301 12.50 22.11 58.98
N PRO A 302 13.20 22.71 57.97
CA PRO A 302 12.82 23.01 56.56
C PRO A 302 13.91 22.89 55.43
N GLN A 303 13.43 22.81 54.17
CA GLN A 303 13.91 23.40 52.89
C GLN A 303 15.44 23.44 52.48
N PRO A 304 15.89 24.20 51.45
CA PRO A 304 16.28 23.66 50.12
C PRO A 304 17.71 24.07 49.68
N SER A 305 18.20 23.59 48.54
CA SER A 305 19.38 24.20 47.90
C SER A 305 19.37 24.11 46.38
N THR A 306 19.21 25.28 45.78
CA THR A 306 19.70 25.70 44.46
C THR A 306 21.21 25.56 44.32
N SER A 307 21.69 25.21 43.12
CA SER A 307 22.97 25.74 42.62
C SER A 307 23.02 25.77 41.09
N THR A 308 23.12 26.99 40.59
CA THR A 308 23.39 27.47 39.23
C THR A 308 24.90 27.53 39.00
N VAL A 309 25.42 27.09 37.83
CA VAL A 309 26.64 27.58 37.14
C VAL A 309 26.53 27.09 35.68
N SER A 310 26.14 27.85 34.65
CA SER A 310 26.80 28.95 33.92
C SER A 310 28.19 28.64 33.33
N SER A 311 28.29 28.48 32.01
CA SER A 311 29.36 29.13 31.24
C SER A 311 28.92 29.41 29.80
N GLN A 312 28.98 30.69 29.46
CA GLN A 312 28.80 31.29 28.15
C GLN A 312 30.12 31.28 27.38
N SER A 313 30.06 31.30 26.05
CA SER A 313 30.65 32.37 25.21
C SER A 313 30.21 32.12 23.76
N LYS A 314 29.45 33.03 23.12
CA LYS A 314 29.89 34.27 22.44
C LYS A 314 30.76 33.96 21.21
N THR A 315 30.59 34.54 20.02
CA THR A 315 29.70 35.53 19.39
C THR A 315 30.16 35.64 17.94
N GLY A 316 29.31 36.06 17.01
CA GLY A 316 29.77 36.48 15.68
C GLY A 316 28.62 36.75 14.72
N ALA A 317 28.02 37.94 14.86
CA ALA A 317 27.01 38.48 13.98
C ALA A 317 27.61 39.07 12.69
N LEU A 318 26.86 39.06 11.60
CA LEU A 318 26.81 40.19 10.67
C LEU A 318 25.41 40.27 10.02
N GLU A 319 25.07 41.48 9.59
CA GLU A 319 23.78 42.14 9.72
C GLU A 319 23.23 42.56 8.34
N THR A 320 21.90 42.43 8.18
CA THR A 320 20.93 43.17 7.31
C THR A 320 21.20 43.29 5.79
N ALA A 321 20.24 43.43 4.87
CA ALA A 321 18.93 44.08 4.88
C ALA A 321 18.07 43.61 3.65
N PRO A 322 16.84 44.14 3.43
CA PRO A 322 15.68 43.37 2.95
C PRO A 322 15.29 43.59 1.48
N VAL A 323 14.46 42.70 0.91
CA VAL A 323 13.68 42.97 -0.32
C VAL A 323 12.23 42.47 -0.18
N LYS A 324 11.31 43.36 -0.56
CA LYS A 324 9.84 43.31 -0.55
C LYS A 324 9.20 42.17 -1.39
N PRO A 325 7.90 41.88 -1.18
CA PRO A 325 7.16 40.86 -1.90
C PRO A 325 6.44 41.41 -3.15
N ALA A 326 6.38 40.60 -4.22
CA ALA A 326 5.50 40.75 -5.37
C ALA A 326 5.13 39.33 -5.84
N ALA A 327 3.88 38.89 -5.66
CA ALA A 327 2.75 39.05 -6.57
C ALA A 327 2.71 37.99 -7.69
N SER A 328 1.63 37.20 -7.63
CA SER A 328 0.80 36.75 -8.76
C SER A 328 1.40 35.81 -9.83
N GLY A 329 0.83 34.60 -9.88
CA GLY A 329 0.35 34.02 -11.14
C GLY A 329 1.23 32.99 -11.83
N LYS A 330 0.87 31.71 -11.72
CA LYS A 330 0.23 30.92 -12.80
C LYS A 330 0.13 29.44 -12.40
N ASN A 331 -1.11 28.96 -12.33
CA ASN A 331 -1.43 27.54 -12.36
C ASN A 331 -0.87 26.94 -13.65
N VAL A 332 0.09 26.02 -13.52
CA VAL A 332 0.50 25.15 -14.62
C VAL A 332 -0.55 24.05 -14.73
N VAL A 333 -1.57 24.32 -15.55
CA VAL A 333 -2.45 23.29 -16.10
C VAL A 333 -1.60 22.45 -17.05
N VAL A 334 -1.29 21.21 -16.66
CA VAL A 334 -0.76 20.21 -17.60
C VAL A 334 -1.91 19.82 -18.53
N LYS A 335 -1.99 20.54 -19.65
CA LYS A 335 -2.85 20.22 -20.79
C LYS A 335 -2.25 18.99 -21.47
N VAL A 336 -2.92 17.85 -21.36
CA VAL A 336 -2.68 16.69 -22.21
C VAL A 336 -3.13 17.07 -23.63
N GLU A 337 -2.19 17.49 -24.47
CA GLU A 337 -2.44 17.67 -25.89
C GLU A 337 -2.48 16.31 -26.58
N SER A 338 -3.70 15.84 -26.84
CA SER A 338 -3.96 14.83 -27.85
C SER A 338 -3.66 15.42 -29.24
N SER A 339 -2.47 15.14 -29.76
CA SER A 339 -2.11 15.44 -31.14
C SER A 339 -2.93 14.55 -32.08
N ASN A 340 -4.02 15.12 -32.58
CA ASN A 340 -4.87 14.57 -33.63
C ASN A 340 -4.17 14.82 -34.99
N VAL A 341 -3.41 13.83 -35.47
CA VAL A 341 -2.76 13.88 -36.80
C VAL A 341 -3.84 13.69 -37.86
N ARG A 342 -4.33 14.82 -38.40
CA ARG A 342 -5.23 14.88 -39.54
C ARG A 342 -4.43 14.57 -40.80
N ASN A 343 -4.53 13.33 -41.25
CA ASN A 343 -3.85 12.85 -42.46
C ASN A 343 -4.45 13.55 -43.70
N GLY A 344 -3.60 14.26 -44.45
CA GLY A 344 -3.96 14.93 -45.68
C GLY A 344 -4.13 13.94 -46.82
N LYS A 345 -5.34 13.86 -47.39
CA LYS A 345 -5.58 13.25 -48.70
C LYS A 345 -5.21 14.27 -49.78
N LYS A 346 -4.17 13.98 -50.56
CA LYS A 346 -3.95 14.59 -51.88
C LYS A 346 -3.54 13.51 -52.87
N GLN A 347 -4.16 13.62 -54.05
CA GLN A 347 -3.89 12.94 -55.32
C GLN A 347 -4.46 11.53 -55.50
N GLU A 348 -5.55 11.47 -56.27
CA GLU A 348 -5.60 10.49 -57.35
C GLU A 348 -5.97 11.20 -58.67
N SER A 349 -5.19 10.87 -59.68
CA SER A 349 -5.09 11.47 -61.00
C SER A 349 -6.14 10.85 -61.92
N LYS A 350 -6.95 11.67 -62.61
CA LYS A 350 -7.62 11.27 -63.85
C LYS A 350 -6.90 11.87 -65.04
N LYS A 351 -6.02 11.07 -65.64
CA LYS A 351 -5.83 11.01 -67.10
C LYS A 351 -7.10 10.41 -67.70
N THR A 352 -7.54 10.93 -68.84
CA THR A 352 -7.72 10.18 -70.10
C THR A 352 -8.46 11.08 -71.11
N LYS A 353 -7.78 11.28 -72.24
CA LYS A 353 -8.19 11.52 -73.64
C LYS A 353 -9.48 12.26 -73.94
#